data_AF-A0A938EZS1-F1
#
_entry.id   AF-A0A938EZS1-F1
#
_cell.length_a   1.000
_cell.length_b   1.000
_cell.length_c   1.000
_cell.angle_alpha   90.00
_cell.angle_beta   90.00
_cell.angle_gamma   90.00
#
_symmetry.space_group_name_H-M   'P 1'
#
loop_
_entity.id
_entity.type
_entity.pdbx_description
1 polymer ?
#
loop_
_entity_poly.entity_id
_entity_poly.type
_entity_poly.pdbx_seq_one_letter_code
_entity_poly.pdbx_strand_id
1 'polypeptide(L)'
;MRFLNAIGFLTIIKISPKYYLKGQDYPKTLVYFPVVGFILGLFASLLFFSLNFILPLFLTVIFIVCVELILTGGIHIDGLADTFDGIFSGESDKTKIRQIMKKGDVGVFGVLAVIFFVAIKTALLYFTARMLSVGQFLAFDSLSGSFYPAFKQNFFGFLVFLSVLIFTPVYGRLSMLCLFSQSFSHDFLQGRKAVADKTAKNNNAVENINKVTNESSKKDNIKYGRDGNELTEEDRSSKEHRKPLADGEPAEDRNKNSLSYAFIDRSNREIFILSSIYLSIIFIAAGIFSQLGFLNFSLQNAGLARNIVSVQNLTSPHGFSLISEGLYGQNFSMLLSTMLIEKFNAGIEIVVLVTAFKLLTIAVITFLFAAAAGRFFRKRVGRISGDVFGAVCVLTEVFFLLLNYVFIKFV
;
A
#
# COMPACT_ATOMS: atom_id res chain seq x y z
N MET A 1 12.39 6.51 17.09
CA MET A 1 13.25 5.43 16.55
C MET A 1 12.64 4.71 15.34
N ARG A 2 11.40 4.22 15.41
CA ARG A 2 10.75 3.47 14.31
C ARG A 2 10.67 4.24 12.99
N PHE A 3 10.16 5.49 13.02
CA PHE A 3 10.09 6.33 11.82
C PHE A 3 11.44 6.56 11.14
N LEU A 4 12.50 6.82 11.92
CA LEU A 4 13.85 6.97 11.36
C LEU A 4 14.25 5.70 10.62
N ASN A 5 14.14 4.51 11.21
CA ASN A 5 14.44 3.26 10.50
C ASN A 5 13.69 3.11 9.17
N ALA A 6 12.43 3.55 9.09
CA ALA A 6 11.68 3.52 7.84
C ALA A 6 12.32 4.40 6.77
N ILE A 7 12.76 5.62 7.13
CA ILE A 7 13.51 6.50 6.22
C ILE A 7 14.79 5.83 5.75
N GLY A 8 15.59 5.28 6.66
CA GLY A 8 16.89 4.71 6.32
C GLY A 8 16.79 3.40 5.54
N PHE A 9 15.65 2.71 5.63
CA PHE A 9 15.38 1.52 4.83
C PHE A 9 14.87 1.87 3.43
N LEU A 10 13.95 2.84 3.32
CA LEU A 10 13.27 3.17 2.06
C LEU A 10 13.98 4.24 1.22
N THR A 11 15.03 4.87 1.77
CA THR A 11 15.75 5.96 1.11
C THR A 11 17.25 5.82 1.28
N ILE A 12 18.02 6.56 0.47
CA ILE A 12 19.49 6.63 0.55
C ILE A 12 20.00 7.36 1.81
N ILE A 13 19.11 7.99 2.60
CA ILE A 13 19.48 8.74 3.80
C ILE A 13 20.01 7.77 4.86
N LYS A 14 21.33 7.82 5.10
CA LYS A 14 21.98 6.99 6.12
C LYS A 14 21.58 7.46 7.52
N ILE A 15 21.27 6.49 8.38
CA ILE A 15 20.86 6.75 9.75
C ILE A 15 21.91 6.17 10.70
N SER A 16 22.18 6.90 11.77
CA SER A 16 23.18 6.49 12.75
C SER A 16 22.87 5.09 13.30
N PRO A 17 23.88 4.20 13.44
CA PRO A 17 23.66 2.84 13.87
C PRO A 17 22.95 2.66 15.21
N LYS A 18 23.06 3.67 16.08
CA LYS A 18 22.37 3.74 17.38
C LYS A 18 20.84 3.71 17.28
N TYR A 19 20.29 3.99 16.10
CA TYR A 19 18.85 4.00 15.86
C TYR A 19 18.34 2.72 15.22
N TYR A 20 19.21 1.79 14.77
CA TYR A 20 18.75 0.53 14.17
C TYR A 20 18.00 -0.34 15.17
N LEU A 21 16.74 -0.64 14.83
CA LEU A 21 15.94 -1.60 15.59
C LEU A 21 16.42 -3.02 15.30
N LYS A 22 16.56 -3.84 16.34
CA LYS A 22 16.95 -5.26 16.25
C LYS A 22 15.76 -6.17 16.57
N GLY A 23 15.73 -7.34 15.95
CA GLY A 23 14.79 -8.41 16.30
C GLY A 23 13.31 -8.05 16.09
N GLN A 24 12.48 -8.31 17.10
CA GLN A 24 11.01 -8.28 17.00
C GLN A 24 10.40 -6.87 16.84
N ASP A 25 11.18 -5.81 17.00
CA ASP A 25 10.70 -4.43 16.82
C ASP A 25 10.79 -3.91 15.38
N TYR A 26 11.52 -4.60 14.50
CA TYR A 26 11.70 -4.19 13.10
C TYR A 26 10.37 -4.16 12.31
N PRO A 27 9.48 -5.16 12.41
CA PRO A 27 8.17 -5.14 11.73
C PRO A 27 7.28 -3.94 12.07
N LYS A 28 7.42 -3.38 13.28
CA LYS A 28 6.66 -2.19 13.72
C LYS A 28 7.06 -0.93 12.94
N THR A 29 8.16 -0.98 12.19
CA THR A 29 8.62 0.10 11.31
C THR A 29 7.76 0.20 10.04
N LEU A 30 7.16 -0.91 9.60
CA LEU A 30 6.36 -0.97 8.36
C LEU A 30 5.20 0.03 8.37
N VAL A 31 4.60 0.29 9.54
CA VAL A 31 3.52 1.29 9.73
C VAL A 31 3.91 2.68 9.21
N TYR A 32 5.20 3.02 9.20
CA TYR A 32 5.69 4.32 8.77
C TYR A 32 6.04 4.38 7.28
N PHE A 33 5.99 3.27 6.55
CA PHE A 33 6.33 3.25 5.13
C PHE A 33 5.43 4.18 4.30
N PRO A 34 4.10 4.24 4.50
CA PRO A 34 3.23 5.17 3.77
C PRO A 34 3.57 6.64 4.07
N VAL A 35 4.01 6.95 5.29
CA VAL A 35 4.48 8.30 5.65
C VAL A 35 5.74 8.67 4.90
N VAL A 36 6.69 7.74 4.80
CA VAL A 36 7.89 7.95 3.97
C VAL A 36 7.51 8.12 2.49
N GLY A 37 6.55 7.33 2.00
CA GLY A 37 5.97 7.50 0.67
C GLY A 37 5.40 8.91 0.46
N PHE A 38 4.65 9.43 1.44
CA PHE A 38 4.10 10.78 1.38
C PHE A 38 5.19 11.86 1.33
N ILE A 39 6.26 11.71 2.11
CA ILE A 39 7.41 12.63 2.09
C ILE A 39 8.11 12.60 0.73
N LEU A 40 8.33 11.41 0.16
CA LEU A 40 8.91 11.26 -1.17
C LEU A 40 8.04 11.91 -2.25
N GLY A 41 6.73 11.71 -2.17
CA GLY A 41 5.75 12.30 -3.09
C GLY A 41 5.67 13.82 -2.96
N LEU A 42 5.71 14.35 -1.73
CA LEU A 42 5.77 15.79 -1.49
C LEU A 42 7.04 16.42 -2.07
N PHE A 43 8.19 15.77 -1.87
CA PHE A 43 9.45 16.20 -2.46
C PHE A 43 9.40 16.17 -3.99
N ALA A 44 8.88 15.09 -4.58
CA ALA A 44 8.70 14.97 -6.03
C ALA A 44 7.78 16.09 -6.58
N SER A 45 6.70 16.42 -5.88
CA SER A 45 5.79 17.51 -6.24
C SER A 45 6.45 18.89 -6.19
N LEU A 46 7.24 19.18 -5.14
CA LEU A 46 7.99 20.43 -5.02
C LEU A 46 9.07 20.56 -6.10
N LEU A 47 9.78 19.45 -6.37
CA LEU A 47 10.78 19.41 -7.42
C LEU A 47 10.14 19.58 -8.80
N PHE A 48 8.99 18.92 -9.04
CA PHE A 48 8.25 19.05 -10.29
C PHE A 48 7.82 20.50 -10.50
N PHE A 49 7.23 21.12 -9.48
CA PHE A 49 6.84 22.52 -9.52
C PHE A 49 8.02 23.42 -9.93
N SER A 50 9.16 23.25 -9.25
CA SER A 50 10.37 24.06 -9.47
C SER A 50 10.95 23.85 -10.87
N LEU A 51 11.08 22.60 -11.31
CA LEU A 51 11.65 22.26 -12.62
C LEU A 51 10.74 22.64 -13.78
N ASN A 52 9.42 22.61 -13.58
CA ASN A 52 8.45 23.00 -14.60
C ASN A 52 8.51 24.50 -14.94
N PHE A 53 9.25 25.33 -14.19
CA PHE A 53 9.56 26.72 -14.55
C PHE A 53 10.73 26.86 -15.54
N ILE A 54 11.58 25.84 -15.65
CA ILE A 54 12.89 25.92 -16.32
C ILE A 54 12.97 24.93 -17.48
N LEU A 55 12.36 23.76 -17.33
CA LEU A 55 12.45 22.64 -18.26
C LEU A 55 11.12 22.36 -18.97
N PRO A 56 11.16 21.90 -20.24
CA PRO A 56 10.01 21.34 -20.91
C PRO A 56 9.39 20.18 -20.11
N LEU A 57 8.05 20.08 -20.13
CA LEU A 57 7.29 19.09 -19.35
C LEU A 57 7.84 17.66 -19.44
N PHE A 58 8.22 17.22 -20.64
CA PHE A 58 8.76 15.88 -20.85
C PHE A 58 10.08 15.65 -20.10
N LEU A 59 11.00 16.62 -20.14
CA LEU A 59 12.26 16.55 -19.39
C LEU A 59 12.00 16.60 -17.89
N THR A 60 11.10 17.47 -17.43
CA THR A 60 10.72 17.55 -16.01
C THR A 60 10.25 16.18 -15.50
N VAL A 61 9.38 15.49 -16.22
CA VAL A 61 8.88 14.16 -15.82
C VAL A 61 10.00 13.12 -15.76
N ILE A 62 10.92 13.10 -16.74
CA ILE A 62 12.08 12.20 -16.70
C ILE A 62 12.93 12.47 -15.45
N PHE A 63 13.23 13.73 -15.16
CA PHE A 63 13.99 14.11 -13.97
C PHE A 63 13.32 13.65 -12.68
N ILE A 64 12.00 13.80 -12.56
CA ILE A 64 11.24 13.30 -11.40
C ILE A 64 11.40 11.79 -11.22
N VAL A 65 11.24 11.01 -12.28
CA VAL A 65 11.39 9.55 -12.21
C VAL A 65 12.82 9.17 -11.81
N CYS A 66 13.84 9.79 -12.41
CA CYS A 66 15.23 9.52 -12.07
C CYS A 66 15.56 9.86 -10.61
N VAL A 67 15.12 11.02 -10.12
CA VAL A 67 15.36 11.44 -8.74
C VAL A 67 14.67 10.52 -7.75
N GLU A 68 13.44 10.07 -8.03
CA GLU A 68 12.73 9.11 -7.18
C GLU A 68 13.49 7.77 -7.08
N LEU A 69 14.02 7.27 -8.20
CA LEU A 69 14.83 6.04 -8.23
C LEU A 69 16.11 6.18 -7.39
N ILE A 70 16.82 7.30 -7.52
CA ILE A 70 18.04 7.59 -6.75
C ILE A 70 17.73 7.75 -5.26
N LEU A 71 16.70 8.53 -4.92
CA LEU A 71 16.32 8.79 -3.53
C LEU A 71 15.93 7.53 -2.79
N THR A 72 15.27 6.59 -3.47
CA THR A 72 14.90 5.29 -2.89
C THR A 72 16.06 4.29 -2.84
N GLY A 73 17.24 4.66 -3.33
CA GLY A 73 18.42 3.80 -3.41
C GLY A 73 18.24 2.61 -4.36
N GLY A 74 17.23 2.63 -5.25
CA GLY A 74 16.96 1.56 -6.21
C GLY A 74 16.41 0.27 -5.62
N ILE A 75 16.20 0.15 -4.31
CA ILE A 75 15.87 -1.12 -3.63
C ILE A 75 14.61 -1.81 -4.16
N HIS A 76 13.61 -1.03 -4.60
CA HIS A 76 12.37 -1.61 -5.12
C HIS A 76 12.51 -2.04 -6.57
N ILE A 77 13.37 -1.35 -7.33
CA ILE A 77 13.67 -1.68 -8.72
C ILE A 77 14.59 -2.90 -8.81
N ASP A 78 15.53 -3.02 -7.88
CA ASP A 78 16.31 -4.23 -7.65
C ASP A 78 15.38 -5.43 -7.40
N GLY A 79 14.43 -5.25 -6.46
CA GLY A 79 13.42 -6.26 -6.19
C GLY A 79 12.54 -6.62 -7.40
N LEU A 80 12.22 -5.65 -8.26
CA LEU A 80 11.51 -5.90 -9.53
C LEU A 80 12.37 -6.74 -10.47
N ALA A 81 13.64 -6.38 -10.66
CA ALA A 81 14.57 -7.07 -11.54
C ALA A 81 14.75 -8.53 -11.10
N ASP A 82 15.12 -8.74 -9.82
CA ASP A 82 15.33 -10.07 -9.24
C ASP A 82 14.07 -10.93 -9.36
N THR A 83 12.91 -10.37 -9.00
CA THR A 83 11.63 -11.09 -9.08
C THR A 83 11.33 -11.53 -10.51
N PHE A 84 11.57 -10.67 -11.49
CA PHE A 84 11.29 -10.99 -12.89
C PHE A 84 12.30 -12.00 -13.45
N ASP A 85 13.59 -11.88 -13.13
CA ASP A 85 14.58 -12.89 -13.50
C ASP A 85 14.25 -14.25 -12.90
N GLY A 86 13.83 -14.27 -11.62
CA GLY A 86 13.39 -15.49 -10.96
C GLY A 86 12.20 -16.15 -11.68
N ILE A 87 11.08 -15.45 -11.84
CA ILE A 87 9.83 -16.04 -12.33
C ILE A 87 9.82 -16.33 -13.84
N PHE A 88 10.65 -15.66 -14.61
CA PHE A 88 10.78 -15.84 -16.06
C PHE A 88 12.02 -16.64 -16.47
N SER A 89 12.81 -17.15 -15.52
CA SER A 89 13.94 -18.06 -15.77
C SER A 89 13.59 -19.39 -16.47
N GLY A 90 12.30 -19.73 -16.60
CA GLY A 90 11.84 -21.02 -17.12
C GLY A 90 11.83 -22.14 -16.06
N GLU A 91 12.33 -21.89 -14.85
CA GLU A 91 12.32 -22.86 -13.76
C GLU A 91 10.92 -23.03 -13.15
N SER A 92 10.59 -24.28 -12.82
CA SER A 92 9.34 -24.63 -12.12
C SER A 92 9.57 -24.85 -10.62
N ASP A 93 10.80 -25.15 -10.21
CA ASP A 93 11.15 -25.31 -8.81
C ASP A 93 11.35 -23.96 -8.12
N LYS A 94 10.49 -23.70 -7.13
CA LYS A 94 10.49 -22.49 -6.30
C LYS A 94 11.80 -22.27 -5.56
N THR A 95 12.55 -23.32 -5.23
CA THR A 95 13.87 -23.20 -4.60
C THR A 95 14.89 -22.61 -5.58
N LYS A 96 14.95 -23.13 -6.81
CA LYS A 96 15.81 -22.62 -7.88
C LYS A 96 15.44 -21.20 -8.29
N ILE A 97 14.16 -20.90 -8.45
CA ILE A 97 13.67 -19.52 -8.72
C ILE A 97 14.26 -18.55 -7.68
N ARG A 98 14.18 -18.90 -6.39
CA ARG A 98 14.72 -18.06 -5.30
C ARG A 98 16.24 -18.04 -5.22
N GLN A 99 16.93 -19.05 -5.76
CA GLN A 99 18.39 -19.00 -5.89
C GLN A 99 18.78 -18.00 -6.98
N ILE A 100 18.05 -17.96 -8.10
CA ILE A 100 18.26 -17.01 -9.18
C ILE A 100 18.03 -15.57 -8.68
N MET A 101 16.92 -15.32 -7.98
CA MET A 101 16.63 -14.02 -7.36
C MET A 101 17.68 -13.53 -6.34
N LYS A 102 18.58 -14.40 -5.88
CA LYS A 102 19.64 -14.04 -4.92
C LYS A 102 21.01 -13.95 -5.57
N LYS A 103 21.12 -14.29 -6.85
CA LYS A 103 22.37 -14.06 -7.59
C LYS A 103 22.50 -12.55 -7.77
N GLY A 104 23.69 -12.01 -7.57
CA GLY A 104 23.94 -10.58 -7.76
C GLY A 104 24.00 -10.14 -9.24
N ASP A 105 23.81 -11.07 -10.17
CA ASP A 105 23.80 -10.79 -11.61
C ASP A 105 22.37 -10.50 -12.08
N VAL A 106 22.21 -9.48 -12.92
CA VAL A 106 20.91 -9.15 -13.53
C VAL A 106 20.77 -9.87 -14.87
N GLY A 107 19.67 -10.59 -15.04
CA GLY A 107 19.30 -11.27 -16.27
C GLY A 107 18.51 -10.38 -17.23
N VAL A 108 18.25 -10.90 -18.44
CA VAL A 108 17.54 -10.16 -19.49
C VAL A 108 16.12 -9.80 -19.07
N PHE A 109 15.43 -10.67 -18.32
CA PHE A 109 14.06 -10.39 -17.87
C PHE A 109 14.02 -9.31 -16.81
N GLY A 110 15.01 -9.26 -15.91
CA GLY A 110 15.19 -8.18 -14.95
C GLY A 110 15.41 -6.85 -15.66
N VAL A 111 16.34 -6.80 -16.63
CA VAL A 111 16.59 -5.59 -17.43
C VAL A 111 15.32 -5.12 -18.17
N LEU A 112 14.62 -6.03 -18.86
CA LEU A 112 13.38 -5.70 -19.57
C LEU A 112 12.28 -5.19 -18.62
N ALA A 113 12.16 -5.79 -17.43
CA ALA A 113 11.19 -5.35 -16.42
C ALA A 113 11.46 -3.91 -15.98
N VAL A 114 12.73 -3.56 -15.73
CA VAL A 114 13.12 -2.19 -15.35
C VAL A 114 12.88 -1.21 -16.49
N ILE A 115 13.25 -1.55 -17.72
CA ILE A 115 13.02 -0.69 -18.90
C ILE A 115 11.52 -0.42 -19.07
N PHE A 116 10.69 -1.46 -19.04
CA PHE A 116 9.24 -1.28 -19.19
C PHE A 116 8.63 -0.51 -18.02
N PHE A 117 9.09 -0.75 -16.79
CA PHE A 117 8.65 0.01 -15.64
C PHE A 117 8.94 1.52 -15.81
N VAL A 118 10.19 1.88 -16.12
CA VAL A 118 10.59 3.29 -16.28
C VAL A 118 9.84 3.93 -17.45
N ALA A 119 9.72 3.24 -18.58
CA ALA A 119 9.01 3.74 -19.76
C ALA A 119 7.53 3.99 -19.47
N ILE A 120 6.83 3.02 -18.86
CA ILE A 120 5.40 3.14 -18.55
C ILE A 120 5.17 4.21 -17.49
N LYS A 121 5.96 4.24 -16.40
CA LYS A 121 5.84 5.27 -15.35
C LYS A 121 6.02 6.68 -15.91
N THR A 122 7.05 6.87 -16.73
CA THR A 122 7.34 8.16 -17.39
C THR A 122 6.20 8.55 -18.32
N ALA A 123 5.73 7.63 -19.17
CA ALA A 123 4.63 7.89 -20.10
C ALA A 123 3.34 8.28 -19.37
N LEU A 124 2.93 7.53 -18.34
CA LEU A 124 1.72 7.81 -17.57
C LEU A 124 1.78 9.16 -16.87
N LEU A 125 2.92 9.50 -16.26
CA LEU A 125 3.10 10.81 -15.63
C LEU A 125 3.03 11.95 -16.66
N TYR A 126 3.72 11.81 -17.80
CA TYR A 126 3.70 12.80 -18.86
C TYR A 126 2.29 13.02 -19.42
N PHE A 127 1.59 11.95 -19.78
CA PHE A 127 0.25 12.07 -20.35
C PHE A 127 -0.77 12.60 -19.33
N THR A 128 -0.66 12.21 -18.06
CA THR A 128 -1.50 12.76 -16.99
C THR A 128 -1.25 14.26 -16.80
N ALA A 129 0.02 14.68 -16.73
CA ALA A 129 0.38 16.10 -16.61
C ALA A 129 -0.11 16.92 -17.82
N ARG A 130 0.00 16.33 -19.03
CA ARG A 130 -0.42 16.98 -20.27
C ARG A 130 -1.94 17.13 -20.37
N MET A 131 -2.72 16.12 -19.96
CA MET A 131 -4.18 16.21 -19.91
C MET A 131 -4.68 17.29 -18.96
N LEU A 132 -3.96 17.48 -17.85
CA LEU A 132 -4.24 18.51 -16.86
C LEU A 132 -3.64 19.88 -17.23
N SER A 133 -3.13 20.04 -18.47
CA SER A 133 -2.55 21.26 -19.02
C SER A 133 -1.42 21.89 -18.20
N VAL A 134 -0.72 21.08 -17.40
CA VAL A 134 0.27 21.57 -16.43
C VAL A 134 1.51 22.18 -17.10
N GLY A 135 1.83 21.77 -18.33
CA GLY A 135 2.95 22.34 -19.10
C GLY A 135 2.69 23.74 -19.66
N GLN A 136 1.44 24.23 -19.64
CA GLN A 136 1.08 25.54 -20.20
C GLN A 136 1.18 26.69 -19.19
N PHE A 137 1.54 26.40 -17.93
CA PHE A 137 1.68 27.41 -16.87
C PHE A 137 2.62 28.58 -17.25
N LEU A 138 3.58 28.33 -18.14
CA LEU A 138 4.57 29.30 -18.58
C LEU A 138 4.29 29.95 -19.94
N ALA A 139 3.34 29.46 -20.73
CA ALA A 139 3.07 30.00 -22.07
C ALA A 139 2.27 31.31 -22.04
N PHE A 140 2.33 32.04 -20.92
CA PHE A 140 1.59 33.27 -20.72
C PHE A 140 2.40 34.45 -21.22
N ASP A 141 2.11 34.82 -22.45
CA ASP A 141 2.58 36.06 -23.05
C ASP A 141 2.04 37.24 -22.23
N SER A 142 2.97 37.99 -21.62
CA SER A 142 2.69 39.07 -20.67
C SER A 142 1.92 40.25 -21.30
N LEU A 143 1.74 40.22 -22.62
CA LEU A 143 1.12 41.26 -23.45
C LEU A 143 -0.41 41.15 -23.59
N SER A 144 -1.02 40.00 -23.31
CA SER A 144 -2.41 39.75 -23.74
C SER A 144 -3.51 40.07 -22.71
N GLY A 145 -3.16 40.53 -21.49
CA GLY A 145 -4.14 40.89 -20.45
C GLY A 145 -5.04 39.75 -19.96
N SER A 146 -4.87 38.53 -20.49
CA SER A 146 -5.71 37.36 -20.22
C SER A 146 -5.18 36.48 -19.08
N PHE A 147 -4.35 37.05 -18.19
CA PHE A 147 -3.63 36.34 -17.14
C PHE A 147 -4.58 35.61 -16.17
N TYR A 148 -5.70 36.22 -15.80
CA TYR A 148 -6.54 35.73 -14.70
C TYR A 148 -7.38 34.47 -14.99
N PRO A 149 -8.04 34.32 -16.16
CA PRO A 149 -8.87 33.13 -16.44
C PRO A 149 -8.05 31.85 -16.72
N ALA A 150 -6.96 31.94 -17.50
CA ALA A 150 -6.16 30.76 -17.84
C ALA A 150 -5.13 30.38 -16.75
N PHE A 151 -4.73 31.31 -15.87
CA PHE A 151 -4.03 30.95 -14.61
C PHE A 151 -4.92 30.08 -13.72
N LYS A 152 -6.21 30.44 -13.56
CA LYS A 152 -7.15 29.67 -12.73
C LYS A 152 -7.43 28.26 -13.27
N GLN A 153 -7.62 28.11 -14.57
CA GLN A 153 -7.95 26.83 -15.19
C GLN A 153 -6.76 25.85 -15.15
N ASN A 154 -5.53 26.36 -15.29
CA ASN A 154 -4.31 25.57 -15.18
C ASN A 154 -3.94 25.24 -13.72
N PHE A 155 -4.26 26.12 -12.76
CA PHE A 155 -3.94 25.91 -11.34
C PHE A 155 -4.64 24.68 -10.75
N PHE A 156 -5.90 24.42 -11.11
CA PHE A 156 -6.61 23.24 -10.61
C PHE A 156 -6.02 21.94 -11.16
N GLY A 157 -5.79 21.86 -12.48
CA GLY A 157 -5.14 20.71 -13.10
C GLY A 157 -3.76 20.45 -12.50
N PHE A 158 -3.02 21.51 -12.18
CA PHE A 158 -1.76 21.43 -11.45
C PHE A 158 -1.89 20.83 -10.05
N LEU A 159 -2.85 21.28 -9.24
CA LEU A 159 -3.09 20.70 -7.90
C LEU A 159 -3.49 19.22 -7.98
N VAL A 160 -4.33 18.85 -8.94
CA VAL A 160 -4.69 17.44 -9.18
C VAL A 160 -3.45 16.63 -9.53
N PHE A 161 -2.59 17.14 -10.41
CA PHE A 161 -1.35 16.46 -10.78
C PHE A 161 -0.37 16.30 -9.60
N LEU A 162 -0.22 17.33 -8.76
CA LEU A 162 0.59 17.24 -7.54
C LEU A 162 0.04 16.18 -6.57
N SER A 163 -1.29 16.04 -6.49
CA SER A 163 -1.89 14.99 -5.66
C SER A 163 -1.55 13.59 -6.20
N VAL A 164 -1.56 13.39 -7.51
CA VAL A 164 -1.14 12.14 -8.16
C VAL A 164 0.33 11.85 -7.84
N LEU A 165 1.21 12.83 -7.95
CA LEU A 165 2.63 12.69 -7.59
C LEU A 165 2.82 12.36 -6.11
N ILE A 166 2.06 12.97 -5.21
CA ILE A 166 2.14 12.72 -3.76
C ILE A 166 1.69 11.29 -3.44
N PHE A 167 0.54 10.86 -3.96
CA PHE A 167 -0.06 9.60 -3.58
C PHE A 167 0.54 8.39 -4.29
N THR A 168 1.18 8.55 -5.45
CA THR A 168 1.84 7.44 -6.16
C THR A 168 2.78 6.64 -5.23
N PRO A 169 3.82 7.25 -4.61
CA PRO A 169 4.70 6.52 -3.72
C PRO A 169 3.98 6.04 -2.45
N VAL A 170 2.94 6.72 -1.97
CA VAL A 170 2.13 6.27 -0.82
C VAL A 170 1.46 4.92 -1.10
N TYR A 171 0.81 4.76 -2.26
CA TYR A 171 0.17 3.51 -2.65
C TYR A 171 1.20 2.37 -2.86
N GLY A 172 2.38 2.68 -3.39
CA GLY A 172 3.49 1.73 -3.45
C GLY A 172 3.88 1.19 -2.07
N ARG A 173 3.96 2.06 -1.05
CA ARG A 173 4.36 1.64 0.31
C ARG A 173 3.23 0.97 1.06
N LEU A 174 1.98 1.40 0.86
CA LEU A 174 0.80 0.71 1.38
C LEU A 174 0.70 -0.74 0.87
N SER A 175 1.08 -1.00 -0.38
CA SER A 175 1.07 -2.35 -0.93
C SER A 175 2.01 -3.29 -0.15
N MET A 176 3.15 -2.79 0.34
CA MET A 176 4.05 -3.57 1.19
C MET A 176 3.43 -3.96 2.53
N LEU A 177 2.66 -3.06 3.16
CA LEU A 177 1.93 -3.40 4.39
C LEU A 177 0.90 -4.49 4.12
N CYS A 178 0.19 -4.39 2.99
CA CYS A 178 -0.75 -5.41 2.56
C CYS A 178 -0.05 -6.76 2.40
N LEU A 179 1.10 -6.81 1.73
CA LEU A 179 1.87 -8.04 1.53
C LEU A 179 2.42 -8.61 2.83
N PHE A 180 2.77 -7.75 3.79
CA PHE A 180 3.31 -8.20 5.06
C PHE A 180 2.25 -8.98 5.84
N SER A 181 1.00 -8.50 5.83
CA SER A 181 -0.14 -9.23 6.40
C SER A 181 -0.36 -10.59 5.73
N GLN A 182 -0.12 -10.70 4.42
CA GLN A 182 -0.24 -11.94 3.67
C GLN A 182 0.89 -12.94 3.93
N SER A 183 2.13 -12.46 4.02
CA SER A 183 3.29 -13.31 4.32
C SER A 183 3.12 -13.93 5.69
N PHE A 184 2.73 -13.10 6.67
CA PHE A 184 2.56 -13.51 8.04
C PHE A 184 1.44 -14.56 8.20
N SER A 185 0.29 -14.34 7.58
CA SER A 185 -0.85 -15.27 7.63
C SER A 185 -0.47 -16.67 7.13
N HIS A 186 0.40 -16.75 6.13
CA HIS A 186 0.81 -18.00 5.53
C HIS A 186 1.86 -18.76 6.36
N ASP A 187 2.88 -18.04 6.87
CA ASP A 187 3.91 -18.65 7.72
C ASP A 187 3.31 -19.14 9.04
N PHE A 188 2.31 -18.44 9.58
CA PHE A 188 1.51 -18.89 10.72
C PHE A 188 0.73 -20.19 10.42
N LEU A 189 0.07 -20.27 9.25
CA LEU A 189 -0.66 -21.47 8.84
C LEU A 189 0.27 -22.66 8.58
N GLN A 190 1.45 -22.44 8.00
CA GLN A 190 2.46 -23.49 7.83
C GLN A 190 3.04 -23.94 9.17
N GLY A 191 3.31 -23.02 10.09
CA GLY A 191 3.75 -23.34 11.45
C GLY A 191 2.76 -24.24 12.18
N ARG A 192 1.46 -23.91 12.13
CA ARG A 192 0.41 -24.79 12.69
C ARG A 192 0.36 -26.16 12.03
N LYS A 193 0.46 -26.24 10.69
CA LYS A 193 0.48 -27.53 9.98
C LYS A 193 1.71 -28.36 10.36
N ALA A 194 2.89 -27.78 10.42
CA ALA A 194 4.11 -28.48 10.81
C ALA A 194 4.06 -29.00 12.26
N VAL A 195 3.46 -28.23 13.17
CA VAL A 195 3.22 -28.66 14.56
C VAL A 195 2.18 -29.79 14.60
N ALA A 196 1.08 -29.66 13.86
CA ALA A 196 0.08 -30.72 13.75
C ALA A 196 0.64 -32.02 13.17
N ASP A 197 1.44 -31.94 12.10
CA ASP A 197 2.09 -33.09 11.46
C ASP A 197 3.13 -33.74 12.38
N LYS A 198 3.93 -32.95 13.10
CA LYS A 198 4.84 -33.47 14.14
C LYS A 198 4.07 -34.18 15.25
N THR A 199 2.94 -33.61 15.68
CA THR A 199 2.10 -34.18 16.75
C THR A 199 1.45 -35.48 16.29
N ALA A 200 0.92 -35.52 15.07
CA ALA A 200 0.36 -36.73 14.46
C ALA A 200 1.42 -37.83 14.28
N LYS A 201 2.63 -37.48 13.82
CA LYS A 201 3.74 -38.42 13.69
C LYS A 201 4.19 -38.97 15.03
N ASN A 202 4.20 -38.14 16.08
CA ASN A 202 4.57 -38.57 17.42
C ASN A 202 3.50 -39.50 18.03
N ASN A 203 2.21 -39.19 17.85
CA ASN A 203 1.11 -40.04 18.28
C ASN A 203 1.13 -41.42 17.59
N ASN A 204 1.37 -41.45 16.27
CA ASN A 204 1.51 -42.71 15.52
C ASN A 204 2.74 -43.52 15.98
N ALA A 205 3.83 -42.86 16.36
CA ALA A 205 5.01 -43.54 16.90
C ALA A 205 4.72 -44.16 18.28
N VAL A 206 4.03 -43.44 19.16
CA VAL A 206 3.60 -43.94 20.48
C VAL A 206 2.63 -45.11 20.35
N GLU A 207 1.67 -45.03 19.42
CA GLU A 207 0.72 -46.11 19.17
C GLU A 207 1.41 -47.38 18.64
N ASN A 208 2.37 -47.25 17.73
CA ASN A 208 3.17 -48.37 17.23
C ASN A 208 4.01 -49.01 18.35
N ILE A 209 4.62 -48.22 19.24
CA ILE A 209 5.38 -48.73 20.39
C ILE A 209 4.46 -49.53 21.32
N ASN A 210 3.27 -49.00 21.64
CA ASN A 210 2.29 -49.67 22.50
C ASN A 210 1.76 -50.98 21.88
N LYS A 211 1.66 -51.05 20.56
CA LYS A 211 1.26 -52.27 19.85
C LYS A 211 2.33 -53.35 19.95
N VAL A 212 3.61 -52.98 19.77
CA VAL A 212 4.76 -53.88 19.88
C VAL A 212 4.97 -54.38 21.31
N THR A 213 4.82 -53.52 22.33
CA THR A 213 4.93 -53.93 23.74
C THR A 213 3.80 -54.86 24.17
N ASN A 214 2.57 -54.63 23.71
CA ASN A 214 1.43 -55.52 23.97
C ASN A 214 1.57 -56.88 23.27
N GLU A 215 2.15 -56.93 22.06
CA GLU A 215 2.44 -58.19 21.36
C GLU A 215 3.61 -58.97 21.99
N SER A 216 4.64 -58.26 22.48
CA SER A 216 5.74 -58.87 23.25
C SER A 216 5.24 -59.47 24.57
N SER A 217 4.41 -58.72 25.32
CA SER A 217 3.81 -59.22 26.57
C SER A 217 2.91 -60.45 26.36
N LYS A 218 2.25 -60.56 25.20
CA LYS A 218 1.47 -61.75 24.83
C LYS A 218 2.34 -62.97 24.48
N LYS A 219 3.53 -62.76 23.91
CA LYS A 219 4.47 -63.86 23.60
C LYS A 219 5.21 -64.36 24.83
N ASP A 220 5.54 -63.49 25.78
CA ASP A 220 6.25 -63.87 27.00
C ASP A 220 5.35 -64.65 27.99
N ASN A 221 4.03 -64.38 27.99
CA ASN A 221 3.05 -65.16 28.77
C ASN A 221 2.73 -66.55 28.19
N ILE A 222 3.23 -66.91 27.00
CA ILE A 222 3.02 -68.24 26.40
C ILE A 222 4.21 -69.17 26.66
N LYS A 223 5.34 -68.67 27.19
CA LYS A 223 6.57 -69.46 27.37
C LYS A 223 6.87 -69.93 28.80
N TYR A 224 6.10 -69.52 29.81
CA TYR A 224 6.24 -70.03 31.18
C TYR A 224 5.02 -70.82 31.60
N GLY A 225 5.01 -72.08 31.19
CA GLY A 225 3.95 -73.04 31.50
C GLY A 225 4.43 -74.47 31.41
N ARG A 226 5.61 -74.78 31.96
CA ARG A 226 5.96 -76.11 32.47
C ARG A 226 7.35 -76.13 33.10
N ASP A 227 7.43 -76.93 34.15
CA ASP A 227 8.61 -77.48 34.81
C ASP A 227 9.27 -76.59 35.87
N GLY A 228 9.18 -77.10 37.11
CA GLY A 228 9.89 -76.56 38.26
C GLY A 228 11.32 -77.06 38.34
N ASN A 229 12.23 -76.19 38.77
CA ASN A 229 13.21 -76.44 39.83
C ASN A 229 14.09 -75.19 40.03
N GLU A 230 14.65 -75.12 41.24
CA GLU A 230 15.49 -74.08 41.84
C GLU A 230 16.43 -73.31 40.90
N LEU A 231 16.47 -71.98 41.04
CA LEU A 231 17.66 -71.18 40.77
C LEU A 231 17.86 -70.15 41.89
N THR A 232 19.10 -70.12 42.35
CA THR A 232 19.69 -69.46 43.51
C THR A 232 19.75 -67.92 43.40
N GLU A 233 19.85 -67.27 44.57
CA GLU A 233 20.09 -65.84 44.73
C GLU A 233 21.45 -65.40 44.15
N GLU A 234 21.54 -65.20 42.84
CA GLU A 234 22.71 -64.53 42.25
C GLU A 234 22.34 -63.86 40.92
N ASP A 235 21.46 -62.85 40.97
CA ASP A 235 21.28 -61.91 39.83
C ASP A 235 20.60 -60.59 40.24
N ARG A 236 20.96 -60.06 41.42
CA ARG A 236 20.55 -58.72 41.90
C ARG A 236 21.55 -57.62 41.54
N SER A 237 22.17 -57.65 40.35
CA SER A 237 23.21 -56.67 39.97
C SER A 237 23.16 -56.17 38.51
N SER A 238 21.98 -56.07 37.89
CA SER A 238 21.89 -55.42 36.56
C SER A 238 20.57 -54.72 36.24
N LYS A 239 19.73 -54.44 37.25
CA LYS A 239 18.52 -53.61 37.10
C LYS A 239 18.74 -52.19 37.59
N GLU A 240 19.71 -51.49 37.00
CA GLU A 240 19.87 -50.06 37.25
C GLU A 240 20.29 -49.34 35.97
N HIS A 241 19.47 -49.41 34.92
CA HIS A 241 19.49 -48.48 33.78
C HIS A 241 18.15 -48.53 33.02
N ARG A 242 17.06 -48.09 33.67
CA ARG A 242 15.88 -47.60 32.94
C ARG A 242 15.65 -46.15 33.34
N LYS A 243 16.22 -45.22 32.55
CA LYS A 243 15.78 -43.84 32.56
C LYS A 243 14.29 -43.79 32.19
N PRO A 244 13.43 -43.08 32.93
CA PRO A 244 12.09 -42.78 32.47
C PRO A 244 12.20 -41.79 31.30
N LEU A 245 11.89 -42.24 30.08
CA LEU A 245 11.67 -41.34 28.94
C LEU A 245 10.27 -40.73 29.09
N ALA A 246 10.18 -39.71 29.92
CA ALA A 246 9.00 -38.87 30.08
C ALA A 246 9.40 -37.41 29.87
N ASP A 247 9.80 -37.04 28.65
CA ASP A 247 9.95 -35.64 28.27
C ASP A 247 9.07 -35.38 27.03
N GLY A 248 7.79 -35.12 27.28
CA GLY A 248 7.03 -34.25 26.37
C GLY A 248 7.69 -32.87 26.38
N GLU A 249 7.73 -32.21 25.23
CA GLU A 249 8.28 -30.84 25.05
C GLU A 249 8.01 -29.95 26.29
N PRO A 250 9.05 -29.33 26.89
CA PRO A 250 8.92 -28.59 28.13
C PRO A 250 7.87 -27.50 28.00
N ALA A 251 7.00 -27.37 29.02
CA ALA A 251 5.89 -26.42 29.05
C ALA A 251 6.33 -24.96 28.80
N GLU A 252 7.61 -24.65 29.03
CA GLU A 252 8.24 -23.36 28.80
C GLU A 252 8.29 -22.97 27.30
N ASP A 253 8.48 -23.94 26.40
CA ASP A 253 8.58 -23.69 24.95
C ASP A 253 7.18 -23.53 24.31
N ARG A 254 6.17 -24.23 24.85
CA ARG A 254 4.76 -24.03 24.52
C ARG A 254 4.27 -22.62 24.91
N ASN A 255 4.76 -22.09 26.03
CA ASN A 255 4.35 -20.77 26.53
C ASN A 255 5.04 -19.61 25.79
N LYS A 256 6.31 -19.77 25.37
CA LYS A 256 6.98 -18.80 24.48
C LYS A 256 6.29 -18.68 23.13
N ASN A 257 5.86 -19.80 22.56
CA ASN A 257 5.14 -19.83 21.30
C ASN A 257 3.76 -19.15 21.44
N SER A 258 2.97 -19.45 22.48
CA SER A 258 1.65 -18.83 22.70
C SER A 258 1.72 -17.31 22.94
N LEU A 259 2.69 -16.82 23.70
CA LEU A 259 2.95 -15.39 23.93
C LEU A 259 3.40 -14.67 22.66
N SER A 260 4.26 -15.32 21.85
CA SER A 260 4.64 -14.80 20.53
C SER A 260 3.39 -14.66 19.64
N TYR A 261 2.53 -15.68 19.59
CA TYR A 261 1.29 -15.67 18.82
C TYR A 261 0.27 -14.62 19.27
N ALA A 262 0.15 -14.35 20.57
CA ALA A 262 -0.75 -13.30 21.09
C ALA A 262 -0.24 -11.88 20.79
N PHE A 263 1.07 -11.66 20.88
CA PHE A 263 1.70 -10.39 20.49
C PHE A 263 1.58 -10.12 18.98
N ILE A 264 1.70 -11.20 18.20
CA ILE A 264 1.52 -11.24 16.75
C ILE A 264 0.09 -10.86 16.33
N ASP A 265 -0.94 -11.41 16.99
CA ASP A 265 -2.34 -11.13 16.68
C ASP A 265 -2.71 -9.66 16.96
N ARG A 266 -2.14 -9.10 18.04
CA ARG A 266 -2.27 -7.68 18.38
C ARG A 266 -1.60 -6.78 17.34
N SER A 267 -0.39 -7.12 16.89
CA SER A 267 0.32 -6.35 15.85
C SER A 267 -0.41 -6.38 14.50
N ASN A 268 -1.10 -7.46 14.14
CA ASN A 268 -1.87 -7.56 12.90
C ASN A 268 -3.13 -6.70 12.92
N ARG A 269 -3.86 -6.67 14.05
CA ARG A 269 -5.00 -5.75 14.21
C ARG A 269 -4.54 -4.32 14.13
N GLU A 270 -3.43 -3.97 14.78
CA GLU A 270 -2.86 -2.63 14.72
C GLU A 270 -2.46 -2.24 13.29
N ILE A 271 -1.76 -3.10 12.53
CA ILE A 271 -1.37 -2.81 11.13
C ILE A 271 -2.61 -2.67 10.22
N PHE A 272 -3.63 -3.53 10.38
CA PHE A 272 -4.86 -3.44 9.60
C PHE A 272 -5.63 -2.15 9.91
N ILE A 273 -5.81 -1.85 11.20
CA ILE A 273 -6.45 -0.61 11.67
C ILE A 273 -5.68 0.61 11.17
N LEU A 274 -4.34 0.60 11.27
CA LEU A 274 -3.49 1.70 10.81
C LEU A 274 -3.54 1.85 9.29
N SER A 275 -3.56 0.77 8.52
CA SER A 275 -3.72 0.84 7.06
C SER A 275 -5.07 1.44 6.66
N SER A 276 -6.15 1.09 7.36
CA SER A 276 -7.47 1.73 7.19
C SER A 276 -7.48 3.19 7.63
N ILE A 277 -6.78 3.55 8.71
CA ILE A 277 -6.61 4.95 9.15
C ILE A 277 -5.82 5.76 8.12
N TYR A 278 -4.74 5.21 7.56
CA TYR A 278 -3.98 5.86 6.49
C TYR A 278 -4.82 6.07 5.23
N LEU A 279 -5.59 5.06 4.82
CA LEU A 279 -6.59 5.20 3.76
C LEU A 279 -7.56 6.34 4.07
N SER A 280 -8.13 6.38 5.29
CA SER A 280 -9.03 7.46 5.73
C SER A 280 -8.37 8.85 5.75
N ILE A 281 -7.11 8.97 6.15
CA ILE A 281 -6.37 10.26 6.13
C ILE A 281 -6.11 10.70 4.69
N ILE A 282 -5.77 9.77 3.79
CA ILE A 282 -5.62 10.01 2.35
C ILE A 282 -6.96 10.51 1.78
N PHE A 283 -8.09 9.92 2.18
CA PHE A 283 -9.43 10.37 1.80
C PHE A 283 -9.75 11.77 2.29
N ILE A 284 -9.45 12.07 3.56
CA ILE A 284 -9.71 13.38 4.15
C ILE A 284 -8.84 14.44 3.45
N ALA A 285 -7.56 14.16 3.22
CA ALA A 285 -6.66 15.06 2.52
C ALA A 285 -7.13 15.30 1.08
N ALA A 286 -7.45 14.25 0.34
CA ALA A 286 -7.93 14.36 -1.04
C ALA A 286 -9.31 15.05 -1.14
N GLY A 287 -10.18 14.86 -0.13
CA GLY A 287 -11.46 15.57 0.01
C GLY A 287 -11.29 17.06 0.37
N ILE A 288 -10.31 17.41 1.20
CA ILE A 288 -9.98 18.81 1.49
C ILE A 288 -9.42 19.49 0.22
N PHE A 289 -8.57 18.80 -0.54
CA PHE A 289 -8.06 19.32 -1.82
C PHE A 289 -9.16 19.49 -2.87
N SER A 290 -10.15 18.60 -2.94
CA SER A 290 -11.31 18.78 -3.81
C SER A 290 -12.20 19.95 -3.38
N GLN A 291 -12.37 20.15 -2.06
CA GLN A 291 -13.08 21.32 -1.51
C GLN A 291 -12.37 22.65 -1.78
N LEU A 292 -11.03 22.68 -1.77
CA LEU A 292 -10.25 23.88 -2.16
C LEU A 292 -10.38 24.18 -3.66
N GLY A 293 -10.35 23.15 -4.51
CA GLY A 293 -10.65 23.30 -5.94
C GLY A 293 -12.07 23.81 -6.18
N PHE A 294 -13.01 23.35 -5.36
CA PHE A 294 -14.39 23.78 -5.37
C PHE A 294 -14.58 25.25 -4.93
N LEU A 295 -13.87 25.72 -3.89
CA LEU A 295 -13.90 27.13 -3.46
C LEU A 295 -13.53 28.07 -4.62
N ASN A 296 -12.56 27.65 -5.45
CA ASN A 296 -12.12 28.42 -6.61
C ASN A 296 -13.18 28.46 -7.73
N PHE A 297 -13.88 27.35 -7.98
CA PHE A 297 -15.02 27.27 -8.91
C PHE A 297 -16.22 28.11 -8.43
N SER A 298 -16.48 28.09 -7.13
CA SER A 298 -17.57 28.88 -6.52
C SER A 298 -17.34 30.39 -6.66
N LEU A 299 -16.10 30.84 -6.41
CA LEU A 299 -15.71 32.24 -6.63
C LEU A 299 -15.82 32.68 -8.10
N GLN A 300 -15.68 31.76 -9.06
CA GLN A 300 -15.82 32.02 -10.49
C GLN A 300 -17.29 32.31 -10.88
N ASN A 301 -18.23 31.55 -10.33
CA ASN A 301 -19.65 31.73 -10.61
C ASN A 301 -20.29 32.89 -9.82
N ALA A 302 -19.77 33.20 -8.62
CA ALA A 302 -20.20 34.36 -7.85
C ALA A 302 -19.84 35.71 -8.52
N GLY A 303 -18.75 35.76 -9.31
CA GLY A 303 -18.40 36.93 -10.13
C GLY A 303 -19.35 37.14 -11.31
N LEU A 304 -19.75 36.06 -11.97
CA LEU A 304 -20.76 36.06 -13.04
C LEU A 304 -22.14 36.52 -12.54
N ALA A 305 -22.56 36.03 -11.37
CA ALA A 305 -23.81 36.44 -10.74
C ALA A 305 -23.83 37.95 -10.39
N ARG A 306 -22.71 38.50 -9.91
CA ARG A 306 -22.58 39.95 -9.64
C ARG A 306 -22.72 40.81 -10.89
N ASN A 307 -22.16 40.36 -12.01
CA ASN A 307 -22.25 41.08 -13.29
C ASN A 307 -23.69 41.08 -13.83
N ILE A 308 -24.43 39.98 -13.69
CA ILE A 308 -25.84 39.88 -14.13
C ILE A 308 -26.74 40.85 -13.33
N VAL A 309 -26.54 40.95 -12.01
CA VAL A 309 -27.29 41.88 -11.15
C VAL A 309 -26.97 43.34 -11.47
N SER A 310 -25.72 43.66 -11.83
CA SER A 310 -25.34 45.03 -12.22
C SER A 310 -25.96 45.49 -13.54
N VAL A 311 -26.20 44.58 -14.49
CA VAL A 311 -26.78 44.89 -15.80
C VAL A 311 -28.29 45.19 -15.70
N GLN A 312 -29.01 44.57 -14.76
CA GLN A 312 -30.44 44.86 -14.52
C GLN A 312 -30.70 46.24 -13.94
N ASN A 313 -29.73 46.83 -13.22
CA ASN A 313 -29.87 48.17 -12.64
C ASN A 313 -29.58 49.32 -13.62
N LEU A 314 -29.15 49.01 -14.86
CA LEU A 314 -28.76 50.01 -15.86
C LEU A 314 -29.78 50.20 -16.99
N THR A 315 -30.94 49.53 -16.93
CA THR A 315 -31.98 49.61 -17.97
C THR A 315 -33.38 49.85 -17.39
N SER A 316 -33.65 51.04 -16.86
CA SER A 316 -34.89 51.79 -17.17
C SER A 316 -34.92 53.19 -16.52
N PRO A 317 -35.39 54.23 -17.25
CA PRO A 317 -35.80 55.51 -16.68
C PRO A 317 -37.25 55.39 -16.18
N HIS A 318 -37.56 56.02 -15.04
CA HIS A 318 -38.87 56.09 -14.35
C HIS A 318 -39.08 55.09 -13.21
N GLY A 319 -38.40 55.35 -12.08
CA GLY A 319 -38.95 54.99 -10.78
C GLY A 319 -40.12 55.91 -10.46
N PHE A 320 -41.36 55.39 -10.41
CA PHE A 320 -42.48 55.94 -9.62
C PHE A 320 -43.74 55.03 -9.61
N SER A 321 -43.59 53.71 -9.40
CA SER A 321 -44.73 52.86 -8.98
C SER A 321 -44.43 51.97 -7.74
N LEU A 322 -43.30 52.23 -7.08
CA LEU A 322 -42.97 51.76 -5.73
C LEU A 322 -44.09 52.22 -4.79
N ILE A 323 -44.97 51.36 -4.28
CA ILE A 323 -44.85 50.80 -2.91
C ILE A 323 -45.62 49.47 -2.76
N SER A 324 -46.51 49.06 -3.68
CA SER A 324 -47.21 47.75 -3.56
C SER A 324 -46.48 46.58 -4.24
N GLU A 325 -45.64 46.82 -5.25
CA GLU A 325 -44.80 45.77 -5.87
C GLU A 325 -43.49 45.50 -5.11
N GLY A 326 -43.07 46.40 -4.21
CA GLY A 326 -41.83 46.27 -3.45
C GLY A 326 -41.82 45.13 -2.43
N LEU A 327 -42.98 44.80 -1.85
CA LEU A 327 -43.12 43.69 -0.89
C LEU A 327 -43.14 42.31 -1.59
N TYR A 328 -43.72 42.22 -2.80
CA TYR A 328 -43.67 41.00 -3.61
C TYR A 328 -42.29 40.81 -4.26
N GLY A 329 -41.67 41.88 -4.76
CA GLY A 329 -40.35 41.86 -5.38
C GLY A 329 -39.21 41.57 -4.41
N GLN A 330 -39.22 42.13 -3.19
CA GLN A 330 -38.21 41.79 -2.18
C GLN A 330 -38.32 40.34 -1.73
N ASN A 331 -39.53 39.82 -1.48
CA ASN A 331 -39.73 38.41 -1.13
C ASN A 331 -39.38 37.47 -2.30
N PHE A 332 -39.67 37.86 -3.54
CA PHE A 332 -39.31 37.08 -4.73
C PHE A 332 -37.80 37.07 -4.98
N SER A 333 -37.12 38.21 -4.85
CA SER A 333 -35.65 38.28 -4.97
C SER A 333 -34.94 37.50 -3.87
N MET A 334 -35.47 37.53 -2.64
CA MET A 334 -34.96 36.77 -1.51
C MET A 334 -35.20 35.26 -1.73
N LEU A 335 -36.41 34.85 -2.12
CA LEU A 335 -36.76 33.46 -2.45
C LEU A 335 -35.93 32.92 -3.63
N LEU A 336 -35.73 33.73 -4.67
CA LEU A 336 -34.92 33.36 -5.82
C LEU A 336 -33.45 33.20 -5.42
N SER A 337 -32.94 34.10 -4.58
CA SER A 337 -31.58 34.01 -4.04
C SER A 337 -31.38 32.77 -3.16
N THR A 338 -32.35 32.42 -2.30
CA THR A 338 -32.27 31.23 -1.44
C THR A 338 -32.39 29.95 -2.26
N MET A 339 -33.30 29.88 -3.24
CA MET A 339 -33.40 28.72 -4.15
C MET A 339 -32.15 28.55 -5.02
N LEU A 340 -31.52 29.65 -5.46
CA LEU A 340 -30.25 29.60 -6.18
C LEU A 340 -29.10 29.12 -5.28
N ILE A 341 -29.04 29.57 -4.02
CA ILE A 341 -28.05 29.11 -3.04
C ILE A 341 -28.26 27.63 -2.70
N GLU A 342 -29.50 27.16 -2.53
CA GLU A 342 -29.81 25.75 -2.27
C GLU A 342 -29.47 24.85 -3.46
N LYS A 343 -29.85 25.22 -4.68
CA LYS A 343 -29.48 24.47 -5.89
C LYS A 343 -27.97 24.50 -6.14
N PHE A 344 -27.33 25.62 -5.83
CA PHE A 344 -25.88 25.75 -5.89
C PHE A 344 -25.25 24.77 -4.90
N ASN A 345 -25.63 24.80 -3.62
CA ASN A 345 -25.16 23.89 -2.57
C ASN A 345 -25.39 22.41 -2.91
N ALA A 346 -26.55 22.05 -3.44
CA ALA A 346 -26.82 20.69 -3.91
C ALA A 346 -25.86 20.25 -5.04
N GLY A 347 -25.52 21.17 -5.95
CA GLY A 347 -24.50 20.92 -6.98
C GLY A 347 -23.10 20.68 -6.40
N ILE A 348 -22.73 21.39 -5.34
CA ILE A 348 -21.45 21.21 -4.61
C ILE A 348 -21.38 19.81 -4.01
N GLU A 349 -22.43 19.42 -3.30
CA GLU A 349 -22.52 18.13 -2.62
C GLU A 349 -22.37 16.97 -3.61
N ILE A 350 -23.00 17.08 -4.79
CA ILE A 350 -22.87 16.09 -5.86
C ILE A 350 -21.43 16.01 -6.37
N VAL A 351 -20.75 17.13 -6.62
CA VAL A 351 -19.36 17.14 -7.12
C VAL A 351 -18.39 16.55 -6.08
N VAL A 352 -18.54 16.90 -4.81
CA VAL A 352 -17.73 16.35 -3.72
C VAL A 352 -17.96 14.85 -3.60
N LEU A 353 -19.22 14.41 -3.65
CA LEU A 353 -19.58 13.00 -3.58
C LEU A 353 -19.01 12.19 -4.75
N VAL A 354 -19.15 12.68 -5.98
CA VAL A 354 -18.58 12.04 -7.18
C VAL A 354 -17.06 11.95 -7.07
N THR A 355 -16.40 13.02 -6.63
CA THR A 355 -14.94 13.04 -6.46
C THR A 355 -14.49 12.07 -5.37
N ALA A 356 -15.17 12.04 -4.23
CA ALA A 356 -14.90 11.09 -3.15
C ALA A 356 -15.09 9.63 -3.61
N PHE A 357 -16.14 9.36 -4.37
CA PHE A 357 -16.41 8.04 -4.95
C PHE A 357 -15.33 7.62 -5.96
N LYS A 358 -14.86 8.54 -6.83
CA LYS A 358 -13.74 8.29 -7.75
C LYS A 358 -12.49 7.88 -6.98
N LEU A 359 -12.10 8.67 -5.96
CA LEU A 359 -10.94 8.39 -5.12
C LEU A 359 -11.08 7.04 -4.39
N LEU A 360 -12.28 6.73 -3.91
CA LEU A 360 -12.57 5.47 -3.23
C LEU A 360 -12.40 4.28 -4.17
N THR A 361 -12.92 4.42 -5.38
CA THR A 361 -12.80 3.40 -6.42
C THR A 361 -11.34 3.16 -6.78
N ILE A 362 -10.55 4.22 -7.00
CA ILE A 362 -9.10 4.10 -7.29
C ILE A 362 -8.38 3.40 -6.13
N ALA A 363 -8.64 3.81 -4.89
CA ALA A 363 -8.00 3.25 -3.71
C ALA A 363 -8.30 1.75 -3.55
N VAL A 364 -9.58 1.37 -3.67
CA VAL A 364 -10.03 -0.02 -3.55
C VAL A 364 -9.44 -0.89 -4.66
N ILE A 365 -9.52 -0.46 -5.91
CA ILE A 365 -8.99 -1.23 -7.05
C ILE A 365 -7.47 -1.38 -6.93
N THR A 366 -6.75 -0.32 -6.52
CA THR A 366 -5.29 -0.37 -6.29
C THR A 366 -4.93 -1.36 -5.18
N PHE A 367 -5.68 -1.35 -4.07
CA PHE A 367 -5.48 -2.31 -2.97
C PHE A 367 -5.74 -3.75 -3.42
N LEU A 368 -6.82 -3.99 -4.17
CA LEU A 368 -7.15 -5.30 -4.73
C LEU A 368 -6.06 -5.79 -5.69
N PHE A 369 -5.52 -4.91 -6.53
CA PHE A 369 -4.40 -5.20 -7.41
C PHE A 369 -3.16 -5.61 -6.60
N ALA A 370 -2.76 -4.81 -5.60
CA ALA A 370 -1.63 -5.14 -4.72
C ALA A 370 -1.82 -6.50 -4.05
N ALA A 371 -3.03 -6.77 -3.54
CA ALA A 371 -3.34 -8.03 -2.91
C ALA A 371 -3.26 -9.21 -3.89
N ALA A 372 -3.78 -9.06 -5.10
CA ALA A 372 -3.73 -10.06 -6.16
C ALA A 372 -2.30 -10.31 -6.66
N ALA A 373 -1.52 -9.26 -6.88
CA ALA A 373 -0.11 -9.33 -7.27
C ALA A 373 0.71 -10.09 -6.20
N GLY A 374 0.54 -9.75 -4.93
CA GLY A 374 1.18 -10.48 -3.82
C GLY A 374 0.84 -11.97 -3.80
N ARG A 375 -0.43 -12.34 -4.03
CA ARG A 375 -0.84 -13.74 -4.16
C ARG A 375 -0.23 -14.43 -5.37
N PHE A 376 -0.15 -13.74 -6.51
CA PHE A 376 0.45 -14.25 -7.73
C PHE A 376 1.93 -14.55 -7.54
N PHE A 377 2.73 -13.58 -7.09
CA PHE A 377 4.16 -13.77 -6.86
C PHE A 377 4.42 -14.83 -5.79
N ARG A 378 3.63 -14.87 -4.71
CA ARG A 378 3.73 -15.94 -3.71
C ARG A 378 3.52 -17.32 -4.32
N LYS A 379 2.52 -17.49 -5.20
CA LYS A 379 2.28 -18.79 -5.88
C LYS A 379 3.47 -19.18 -6.75
N ARG A 380 4.09 -18.23 -7.45
CA ARG A 380 5.23 -18.46 -8.37
C ARG A 380 6.55 -18.68 -7.65
N VAL A 381 6.90 -17.83 -6.68
CA VAL A 381 8.18 -17.83 -5.95
C VAL A 381 8.15 -18.75 -4.71
N GLY A 382 6.96 -19.03 -4.17
CA GLY A 382 6.73 -19.89 -3.01
C GLY A 382 6.65 -19.18 -1.67
N ARG A 383 7.18 -17.96 -1.55
CA ARG A 383 7.05 -17.08 -0.37
C ARG A 383 7.16 -15.62 -0.80
N ILE A 384 6.84 -14.68 0.10
CA ILE A 384 7.01 -13.25 -0.12
C ILE A 384 8.38 -12.86 0.43
N SER A 385 9.35 -12.52 -0.43
CA SER A 385 10.67 -11.97 -0.05
C SER A 385 10.69 -10.44 -0.10
N GLY A 386 11.77 -9.82 0.39
CA GLY A 386 12.05 -8.39 0.22
C GLY A 386 11.91 -7.94 -1.24
N ASP A 387 12.45 -8.73 -2.16
CA ASP A 387 12.41 -8.47 -3.61
C ASP A 387 10.97 -8.45 -4.13
N VAL A 388 10.13 -9.38 -3.66
CA VAL A 388 8.70 -9.40 -3.99
C VAL A 388 7.96 -8.19 -3.41
N PHE A 389 8.33 -7.72 -2.21
CA PHE A 389 7.81 -6.45 -1.68
C PHE A 389 8.17 -5.28 -2.59
N GLY A 390 9.44 -5.22 -3.04
CA GLY A 390 9.92 -4.22 -3.99
C GLY A 390 9.17 -4.24 -5.32
N ALA A 391 9.07 -5.42 -5.93
CA ALA A 391 8.37 -5.63 -7.20
C ALA A 391 6.89 -5.19 -7.11
N VAL A 392 6.16 -5.62 -6.08
CA VAL A 392 4.75 -5.25 -5.92
C VAL A 392 4.57 -3.77 -5.59
N CYS A 393 5.49 -3.15 -4.86
CA CYS A 393 5.50 -1.70 -4.63
C CYS A 393 5.48 -0.94 -5.95
N VAL A 394 6.50 -1.15 -6.81
CA VAL A 394 6.64 -0.40 -8.06
C VAL A 394 5.54 -0.74 -9.08
N LEU A 395 5.08 -1.99 -9.12
CA LEU A 395 3.93 -2.35 -9.96
C LEU A 395 2.64 -1.67 -9.50
N THR A 396 2.44 -1.52 -8.18
CA THR A 396 1.27 -0.83 -7.62
C THR A 396 1.31 0.66 -7.94
N GLU A 397 2.48 1.30 -7.90
CA GLU A 397 2.64 2.70 -8.31
C GLU A 397 2.22 2.93 -9.77
N VAL A 398 2.72 2.09 -10.69
CA VAL A 398 2.37 2.18 -12.12
C VAL A 398 0.88 1.92 -12.33
N PHE A 399 0.32 0.93 -11.63
CA PHE A 399 -1.11 0.64 -11.72
C PHE A 399 -1.98 1.78 -11.18
N PHE A 400 -1.58 2.39 -10.06
CA PHE A 400 -2.25 3.58 -9.53
C PHE A 400 -2.21 4.75 -10.53
N LEU A 401 -1.05 5.00 -11.16
CA LEU A 401 -0.92 6.02 -12.21
C LEU A 401 -1.83 5.72 -13.41
N LEU A 402 -1.91 4.46 -13.83
CA LEU A 402 -2.78 4.04 -14.93
C LEU A 402 -4.25 4.29 -14.60
N LEU A 403 -4.71 3.93 -13.41
CA LEU A 403 -6.07 4.20 -12.97
C LEU A 403 -6.36 5.70 -12.97
N ASN A 404 -5.49 6.52 -12.36
CA ASN A 404 -5.68 7.98 -12.35
C ASN A 404 -5.77 8.54 -13.77
N TYR A 405 -4.89 8.11 -14.67
CA TYR A 405 -4.93 8.52 -16.08
C TYR A 405 -6.26 8.17 -16.75
N VAL A 406 -6.76 6.94 -16.56
CA VAL A 406 -8.06 6.51 -17.12
C VAL A 406 -9.21 7.33 -16.54
N PHE A 407 -9.24 7.52 -15.23
CA PHE A 407 -10.30 8.29 -14.57
C PHE A 407 -10.30 9.75 -15.02
N ILE A 408 -9.13 10.39 -15.16
CA ILE A 408 -9.01 11.77 -15.66
C ILE A 408 -9.44 11.85 -17.13
N LYS A 409 -9.14 10.83 -17.95
CA LYS A 409 -9.47 10.83 -19.37
C LYS A 409 -10.97 10.67 -19.65
N PHE A 410 -11.66 9.85 -18.87
CA PHE A 410 -13.02 9.40 -19.20
C PHE A 410 -14.12 9.94 -18.28
N VAL A 411 -13.79 10.68 -17.21
CA VAL A 411 -14.77 11.19 -16.25
C VAL A 411 -14.43 12.59 -15.76
#